data_AF-M2QC95-F1
#
_entry.id   AF-M2QC95-F1
#
_cell.length_a   1.000
_cell.length_b   1.000
_cell.length_c   1.000
_cell.angle_alpha   90.00
_cell.angle_beta   90.00
_cell.angle_gamma   90.00
#
_symmetry.space_group_name_H-M   'P 1'
#
loop_
_entity.id
_entity.type
_entity.pdbx_description
1 polymer ?
#
loop_
_entity_poly.entity_id
_entity_poly.type
_entity_poly.pdbx_seq_one_letter_code
_entity_poly.pdbx_strand_id
1 'polypeptide(L)'
;MPFGEVVCGSPGSGKSTYCYGKHQLFNALDRPIAIVNLDPANENIPYPCAVDISSLITLEDVMQEHGLGPNGGMLYCMEYLEANYDWLEDRLRELGNEIYVLFDLPGQVELSTNHDSVKNIVHKLTKSGYRLAAVHLCDAHYVTDASKYISVLMLSLRAMLHLELPHINVLSKVDLITQYGDLDFNLDFYTEVQDLSHLENALSSTTPRYTALNMAICSLIEDYGLVGFETLAVEDKESMLHLMRVIDKATGCVFVPQANTQAPPGVVNANAPPSQRPNVDALFSSAAGSVKGPRSDVRDVQERWIDAKEEWDNWEKVQWRKEGQLAQQEEQKRKIRERNAGGGT
;
A
#
# COMPACT_ATOMS: atom_id res chain seq x y z
N MET A 1 14.77 8.36 -13.02
CA MET A 1 14.69 7.03 -12.40
C MET A 1 13.25 6.85 -11.98
N PRO A 2 12.51 5.89 -12.54
CA PRO A 2 11.12 5.67 -12.19
C PRO A 2 11.00 4.99 -10.82
N PHE A 3 9.95 5.36 -10.09
CA PHE A 3 9.58 4.77 -8.81
C PHE A 3 8.27 4.04 -8.96
N GLY A 4 8.05 3.03 -8.13
CA GLY A 4 6.78 2.34 -8.13
C GLY A 4 6.64 1.38 -6.99
N GLU A 5 5.52 0.67 -7.00
CA GLU A 5 5.25 -0.38 -6.04
C GLU A 5 4.54 -1.56 -6.68
N VAL A 6 4.82 -2.72 -6.11
CA VAL A 6 4.20 -3.99 -6.47
C VAL A 6 3.19 -4.31 -5.38
N VAL A 7 1.91 -4.19 -5.73
CA VAL A 7 0.81 -4.44 -4.80
C VAL A 7 0.44 -5.92 -4.85
N CYS A 8 0.59 -6.61 -3.73
CA CYS A 8 0.30 -8.03 -3.60
C CYS A 8 -0.53 -8.30 -2.34
N GLY A 9 -1.01 -9.52 -2.19
CA GLY A 9 -1.85 -9.93 -1.07
C GLY A 9 -3.02 -10.82 -1.49
N SER A 10 -3.65 -11.45 -0.50
CA SER A 10 -4.67 -12.47 -0.73
C SER A 10 -5.90 -11.93 -1.49
N PRO A 11 -6.72 -12.82 -2.09
CA PRO A 11 -7.95 -12.39 -2.73
C PRO A 11 -8.85 -11.71 -1.72
N GLY A 12 -9.42 -10.57 -2.09
CA GLY A 12 -10.29 -9.79 -1.21
C GLY A 12 -9.56 -8.88 -0.21
N SER A 13 -8.22 -8.86 -0.12
CA SER A 13 -7.49 -7.95 0.78
C SER A 13 -7.60 -6.46 0.41
N GLY A 14 -8.15 -6.13 -0.76
CA GLY A 14 -8.40 -4.76 -1.19
C GLY A 14 -7.33 -4.14 -2.10
N LYS A 15 -6.50 -4.95 -2.79
CA LYS A 15 -5.46 -4.49 -3.72
C LYS A 15 -5.95 -3.45 -4.74
N SER A 16 -6.93 -3.81 -5.57
CA SER A 16 -7.45 -2.90 -6.60
C SER A 16 -8.14 -1.66 -6.01
N THR A 17 -8.79 -1.79 -4.84
CA THR A 17 -9.35 -0.65 -4.10
C THR A 17 -8.25 0.30 -3.65
N TYR A 18 -7.16 -0.23 -3.09
CA TYR A 18 -5.99 0.54 -2.68
C TYR A 18 -5.32 1.22 -3.89
N CYS A 19 -5.12 0.51 -5.00
CA CYS A 19 -4.59 1.08 -6.25
C CYS A 19 -5.42 2.28 -6.71
N TYR A 20 -6.76 2.15 -6.69
CA TYR A 20 -7.64 3.25 -7.07
C TYR A 20 -7.58 4.43 -6.08
N GLY A 21 -7.66 4.16 -4.79
CA GLY A 21 -7.57 5.19 -3.75
C GLY A 21 -6.23 5.94 -3.82
N LYS A 22 -5.13 5.23 -4.10
CA LYS A 22 -3.81 5.84 -4.28
C LYS A 22 -3.73 6.69 -5.55
N HIS A 23 -4.33 6.23 -6.64
CA HIS A 23 -4.44 7.04 -7.86
C HIS A 23 -5.23 8.34 -7.62
N GLN A 24 -6.34 8.28 -6.87
CA GLN A 24 -7.09 9.47 -6.48
C GLN A 24 -6.27 10.42 -5.60
N LEU A 25 -5.57 9.88 -4.60
CA LEU A 25 -4.70 10.66 -3.71
C LEU A 25 -3.58 11.36 -4.48
N PHE A 26 -2.88 10.63 -5.37
CA PHE A 26 -1.77 11.18 -6.15
C PHE A 26 -2.24 12.30 -7.09
N ASN A 27 -3.38 12.12 -7.75
CA ASN A 27 -3.98 13.19 -8.56
C ASN A 27 -4.35 14.41 -7.72
N ALA A 28 -4.89 14.23 -6.51
CA ALA A 28 -5.20 15.34 -5.60
C ALA A 28 -3.94 16.06 -5.08
N LEU A 29 -2.78 15.41 -5.12
CA LEU A 29 -1.48 15.97 -4.76
C LEU A 29 -0.68 16.49 -5.98
N ASP A 30 -1.28 16.49 -7.18
CA ASP A 30 -0.60 16.81 -8.44
C ASP A 30 0.67 15.97 -8.69
N ARG A 31 0.69 14.72 -8.19
CA ARG A 31 1.76 13.75 -8.41
C ARG A 31 1.36 12.80 -9.55
N PRO A 32 2.11 12.76 -10.67
CA PRO A 32 1.81 11.85 -11.77
C PRO A 32 1.89 10.39 -11.34
N ILE A 33 0.85 9.62 -11.67
CA ILE A 33 0.74 8.20 -11.35
C ILE A 33 0.09 7.42 -12.50
N ALA A 34 0.53 6.18 -12.71
CA ALA A 34 -0.05 5.24 -13.65
C ALA A 34 -0.25 3.88 -12.97
N ILE A 35 -1.37 3.22 -13.27
CA ILE A 35 -1.63 1.85 -12.80
C ILE A 35 -1.43 0.87 -13.95
N VAL A 36 -0.68 -0.18 -13.66
CA VAL A 36 -0.43 -1.34 -14.51
C VAL A 36 -1.17 -2.52 -13.91
N ASN A 37 -2.22 -3.00 -14.58
CA ASN A 37 -2.94 -4.21 -14.20
C ASN A 37 -2.18 -5.44 -14.70
N LEU A 38 -1.74 -6.28 -13.76
CA LEU A 38 -1.14 -7.59 -14.05
C LEU A 38 -2.06 -8.75 -13.66
N ASP A 39 -3.32 -8.50 -13.30
CA ASP A 39 -4.33 -9.54 -13.06
C ASP A 39 -5.10 -9.87 -14.35
N PRO A 40 -4.84 -11.02 -15.01
CA PRO A 40 -5.50 -11.43 -16.25
C PRO A 40 -6.94 -11.95 -16.05
N ALA A 41 -7.39 -12.08 -14.80
CA ALA A 41 -8.76 -12.48 -14.45
C ALA A 41 -9.67 -11.27 -14.13
N ASN A 42 -9.12 -10.06 -14.12
CA ASN A 42 -9.87 -8.87 -13.73
C ASN A 42 -10.65 -8.28 -14.92
N GLU A 43 -11.93 -8.63 -15.03
CA GLU A 43 -12.81 -8.15 -16.11
C GLU A 43 -13.28 -6.70 -15.92
N ASN A 44 -13.34 -6.21 -14.67
CA ASN A 44 -13.94 -4.92 -14.32
C ASN A 44 -12.96 -4.07 -13.51
N ILE A 45 -12.01 -3.46 -14.21
CA ILE A 45 -10.99 -2.61 -13.59
C ILE A 45 -11.64 -1.32 -13.07
N PRO A 46 -11.58 -1.01 -11.75
CA PRO A 46 -12.29 0.11 -11.14
C PRO A 46 -11.57 1.46 -11.29
N TYR A 47 -10.43 1.50 -11.99
CA TYR A 47 -9.53 2.64 -12.08
C TYR A 47 -9.04 2.89 -13.51
N PRO A 48 -8.51 4.10 -13.81
CA PRO A 48 -7.82 4.37 -15.06
C PRO A 48 -6.57 3.48 -15.19
N CYS A 49 -6.64 2.49 -16.08
CA CYS A 49 -5.55 1.56 -16.33
C CYS A 49 -4.67 2.07 -17.48
N ALA A 50 -3.37 2.21 -17.24
CA ALA A 50 -2.41 2.67 -18.24
C ALA A 50 -1.89 1.50 -19.10
N VAL A 51 -1.66 0.35 -18.46
CA VAL A 51 -1.21 -0.88 -19.13
C VAL A 51 -1.98 -2.05 -18.52
N ASP A 52 -2.57 -2.89 -19.37
CA ASP A 52 -3.37 -4.02 -18.93
C ASP A 52 -2.86 -5.31 -19.60
N ILE A 53 -2.51 -6.30 -18.78
CA ILE A 53 -2.09 -7.63 -19.21
C ILE A 53 -3.15 -8.32 -20.08
N SER A 54 -4.44 -7.99 -19.93
CA SER A 54 -5.52 -8.57 -20.74
C SER A 54 -5.32 -8.35 -22.25
N SER A 55 -4.58 -7.30 -22.63
CA SER A 55 -4.22 -7.03 -24.03
C SER A 55 -3.07 -7.89 -24.57
N LEU A 56 -2.38 -8.62 -23.69
CA LEU A 56 -1.36 -9.62 -24.02
C LEU A 56 -1.93 -11.04 -23.90
N ILE A 57 -2.57 -11.35 -22.76
CA ILE A 57 -3.12 -12.67 -22.45
C ILE A 57 -4.25 -12.55 -21.43
N THR A 58 -5.32 -13.33 -21.62
CA THR A 58 -6.44 -13.42 -20.67
C THR A 58 -6.51 -14.80 -20.02
N LEU A 59 -7.04 -14.87 -18.79
CA LEU A 59 -7.22 -16.16 -18.12
C LEU A 59 -8.19 -17.08 -18.86
N GLU A 60 -9.26 -16.51 -19.42
CA GLU A 60 -10.29 -17.27 -20.15
C GLU A 60 -9.71 -17.97 -21.38
N ASP A 61 -8.95 -17.25 -22.21
CA ASP A 61 -8.33 -17.81 -23.41
C ASP A 61 -7.39 -18.98 -23.07
N VAL A 62 -6.56 -18.81 -22.03
CA VAL A 62 -5.64 -19.85 -21.55
C VAL A 62 -6.37 -21.09 -21.05
N MET A 63 -7.45 -20.91 -20.29
CA MET A 63 -8.25 -22.02 -19.79
C MET A 63 -8.90 -22.81 -20.94
N GLN A 64 -9.40 -22.10 -21.96
CA GLN A 64 -10.03 -22.73 -23.13
C GLN A 64 -9.01 -23.44 -24.03
N GLU A 65 -7.86 -22.83 -24.30
CA GLU A 65 -6.85 -23.36 -25.22
C GLU A 65 -6.04 -24.52 -24.62
N HIS A 66 -5.64 -24.40 -23.35
CA HIS A 66 -4.78 -25.37 -22.68
C HIS A 66 -5.53 -26.36 -21.78
N GLY A 67 -6.85 -26.21 -21.62
CA GLY A 67 -7.66 -27.07 -20.75
C GLY A 67 -7.27 -27.00 -19.27
N LEU A 68 -6.72 -25.86 -18.84
CA LEU A 68 -6.27 -25.62 -17.47
C LEU A 68 -7.43 -25.14 -16.59
N GLY A 69 -7.36 -25.47 -15.30
CA GLY A 69 -8.23 -24.85 -14.29
C GLY A 69 -7.79 -23.41 -13.95
N PRO A 70 -8.61 -22.62 -13.24
CA PRO A 70 -8.33 -21.19 -13.00
C PRO A 70 -6.95 -20.89 -12.39
N ASN A 71 -6.54 -21.64 -11.38
CA ASN A 71 -5.23 -21.43 -10.74
C ASN A 71 -4.06 -21.81 -11.66
N GLY A 72 -4.21 -22.88 -12.46
CA GLY A 72 -3.19 -23.29 -13.43
C GLY A 72 -3.09 -22.32 -14.61
N GLY A 73 -4.23 -21.82 -15.09
CA GLY A 73 -4.27 -20.78 -16.12
C GLY A 73 -3.66 -19.47 -15.64
N MET A 74 -3.89 -19.08 -14.38
CA MET A 74 -3.29 -17.88 -13.79
C MET A 74 -1.76 -17.99 -13.73
N LEU A 75 -1.24 -19.17 -13.34
CA LEU A 75 0.20 -19.44 -13.34
C LEU A 75 0.80 -19.29 -14.75
N TYR A 76 0.15 -19.91 -15.73
CA TYR A 76 0.54 -19.84 -17.13
C TYR A 76 0.54 -18.40 -17.65
N CYS A 77 -0.45 -17.57 -17.28
CA CYS A 77 -0.47 -16.16 -17.67
C CYS A 77 0.76 -15.41 -17.15
N MET A 78 1.19 -15.67 -15.91
CA MET A 78 2.39 -15.04 -15.34
C MET A 78 3.68 -15.54 -16.01
N GLU A 79 3.77 -16.84 -16.32
CA GLU A 79 4.88 -17.42 -17.09
C GLU A 79 4.96 -16.80 -18.49
N TYR A 80 3.80 -16.62 -19.14
CA TYR A 80 3.71 -16.02 -20.46
C TYR A 80 4.14 -14.55 -20.46
N LEU A 81 3.71 -13.77 -19.45
CA LEU A 81 4.17 -12.40 -19.26
C LEU A 81 5.69 -12.35 -19.01
N GLU A 82 6.22 -13.27 -18.19
CA GLU A 82 7.66 -13.33 -17.93
C GLU A 82 8.46 -13.62 -19.20
N ALA A 83 7.99 -14.56 -20.02
CA ALA A 83 8.61 -14.92 -21.30
C ALA A 83 8.53 -13.78 -22.33
N ASN A 84 7.44 -13.01 -22.31
CA ASN A 84 7.20 -11.87 -23.20
C ASN A 84 7.42 -10.52 -22.49
N TYR A 85 8.36 -10.46 -21.55
CA TYR A 85 8.60 -9.26 -20.73
C TYR A 85 8.89 -8.00 -21.55
N ASP A 86 9.48 -8.13 -22.74
CA ASP A 86 9.76 -7.01 -23.65
C ASP A 86 8.49 -6.20 -23.96
N TRP A 87 7.33 -6.86 -24.03
CA TRP A 87 6.03 -6.18 -24.17
C TRP A 87 5.76 -5.22 -23.01
N LEU A 88 5.96 -5.67 -21.77
CA LEU A 88 5.75 -4.86 -20.58
C LEU A 88 6.78 -3.72 -20.53
N GLU A 89 8.04 -4.00 -20.85
CA GLU A 89 9.10 -2.99 -20.87
C GLU A 89 8.82 -1.87 -21.87
N ASP A 90 8.37 -2.21 -23.08
CA ASP A 90 8.05 -1.23 -24.11
C ASP A 90 6.85 -0.36 -23.69
N ARG A 91 5.80 -0.96 -23.12
CA ARG A 91 4.64 -0.22 -22.57
C ARG A 91 5.03 0.73 -21.45
N LEU A 92 5.90 0.28 -20.54
CA LEU A 92 6.41 1.11 -19.46
C LEU A 92 7.28 2.26 -19.96
N ARG A 93 8.04 2.06 -21.06
CA ARG A 93 8.86 3.11 -21.68
C ARG A 93 8.00 4.23 -22.26
N GLU A 94 6.81 3.92 -22.77
CA GLU A 94 5.84 4.91 -23.29
C GLU A 94 5.30 5.85 -22.21
N LEU A 95 5.22 5.40 -20.95
CA LEU A 95 4.75 6.22 -19.81
C LEU A 95 5.75 7.30 -19.42
N GLY A 96 7.04 7.08 -19.65
CA GLY A 96 8.12 7.97 -19.26
C GLY A 96 8.58 7.80 -17.81
N ASN A 97 9.75 8.36 -17.51
CA ASN A 97 10.51 8.08 -16.28
C ASN A 97 10.13 8.94 -15.06
N GLU A 98 9.19 9.88 -15.21
CA GLU A 98 8.76 10.81 -14.16
C GLU A 98 7.46 10.36 -13.47
N ILE A 99 6.78 9.36 -14.03
CA ILE A 99 5.50 8.86 -13.51
C ILE A 99 5.76 7.79 -12.45
N TYR A 100 5.01 7.86 -11.35
CA TYR A 100 4.99 6.81 -10.34
C TYR A 100 4.13 5.63 -10.83
N VAL A 101 4.63 4.40 -10.76
CA VAL A 101 3.94 3.23 -11.33
C VAL A 101 3.43 2.29 -10.24
N LEU A 102 2.13 1.98 -10.26
CA LEU A 102 1.50 0.95 -9.43
C LEU A 102 1.35 -0.33 -10.25
N PHE A 103 1.87 -1.44 -9.76
CA PHE A 103 1.64 -2.77 -10.34
C PHE A 103 0.61 -3.52 -9.49
N ASP A 104 -0.62 -3.69 -9.99
CA ASP A 104 -1.67 -4.48 -9.33
C ASP A 104 -1.50 -5.96 -9.73
N LEU A 105 -1.06 -6.81 -8.80
CA LEU A 105 -0.84 -8.24 -9.06
C LEU A 105 -2.13 -9.06 -8.88
N PRO A 106 -2.21 -10.26 -9.52
CA PRO A 106 -3.30 -11.18 -9.25
C PRO A 106 -3.39 -11.55 -7.76
N GLY A 107 -4.60 -11.85 -7.30
CA GLY A 107 -4.84 -12.10 -5.87
C GLY A 107 -4.29 -13.39 -5.28
N GLN A 108 -3.79 -14.29 -6.12
CA GLN A 108 -3.36 -15.63 -5.76
C GLN A 108 -2.01 -15.53 -5.05
N VAL A 109 -2.01 -15.81 -3.75
CA VAL A 109 -0.85 -15.60 -2.88
C VAL A 109 0.36 -16.41 -3.33
N GLU A 110 0.13 -17.59 -3.91
CA GLU A 110 1.14 -18.52 -4.40
C GLU A 110 2.05 -17.89 -5.46
N LEU A 111 1.53 -16.94 -6.23
CA LEU A 111 2.31 -16.19 -7.23
C LEU A 111 3.38 -15.30 -6.58
N SER A 112 3.05 -14.73 -5.41
CA SER A 112 3.94 -13.83 -4.67
C SER A 112 4.84 -14.55 -3.66
N THR A 113 4.54 -15.80 -3.30
CA THR A 113 5.26 -16.54 -2.24
C THR A 113 6.06 -17.74 -2.73
N ASN A 114 5.63 -18.38 -3.82
CA ASN A 114 6.18 -19.68 -4.23
C ASN A 114 6.63 -19.68 -5.69
N HIS A 115 5.89 -19.03 -6.57
CA HIS A 115 6.20 -19.05 -8.00
C HIS A 115 7.28 -18.04 -8.37
N ASP A 116 8.22 -18.44 -9.24
CA ASP A 116 9.36 -17.59 -9.59
C ASP A 116 9.01 -16.50 -10.60
N SER A 117 7.92 -16.61 -11.36
CA SER A 117 7.63 -15.63 -12.44
C SER A 117 7.47 -14.21 -11.96
N VAL A 118 6.72 -13.98 -10.86
CA VAL A 118 6.56 -12.63 -10.31
C VAL A 118 7.92 -12.09 -9.83
N LYS A 119 8.71 -12.92 -9.14
CA LYS A 119 10.06 -12.57 -8.70
C LYS A 119 10.95 -12.18 -9.89
N ASN A 120 10.92 -12.97 -10.96
CA ASN A 120 11.73 -12.73 -12.15
C ASN A 120 11.29 -11.46 -12.90
N ILE A 121 9.99 -11.21 -13.02
CA ILE A 121 9.44 -9.96 -13.58
C ILE A 121 9.90 -8.75 -12.76
N VAL A 122 9.76 -8.79 -11.44
CA VAL A 122 10.23 -7.74 -10.51
C VAL A 122 11.73 -7.51 -10.63
N HIS A 123 12.52 -8.58 -10.76
CA HIS A 123 13.95 -8.49 -10.94
C HIS A 123 14.33 -7.85 -12.28
N LYS A 124 13.61 -8.15 -13.36
CA LYS A 124 13.76 -7.48 -14.66
C LYS A 124 13.41 -5.99 -14.56
N LEU A 125 12.30 -5.63 -13.91
CA LEU A 125 11.91 -4.22 -13.69
C LEU A 125 12.99 -3.45 -12.92
N THR A 126 13.53 -4.05 -11.87
CA THR A 126 14.61 -3.45 -11.07
C THR A 126 15.88 -3.26 -11.91
N LYS A 127 16.22 -4.23 -12.78
CA LYS A 127 17.34 -4.11 -13.74
C LYS A 127 17.11 -3.02 -14.78
N SER A 128 15.86 -2.77 -15.19
CA SER A 128 15.49 -1.65 -16.07
C SER A 128 15.52 -0.29 -15.36
N GLY A 129 15.90 -0.23 -14.07
CA GLY A 129 16.15 1.00 -13.32
C GLY A 129 14.99 1.47 -12.44
N TYR A 130 13.93 0.66 -12.29
CA TYR A 130 12.84 0.95 -11.36
C TYR A 130 13.29 0.77 -9.91
N ARG A 131 12.93 1.75 -9.05
CA ARG A 131 13.03 1.61 -7.60
C ARG A 131 11.66 1.21 -7.05
N LEU A 132 11.53 -0.06 -6.70
CA LEU A 132 10.27 -0.68 -6.29
C LEU A 132 10.25 -0.97 -4.80
N ALA A 133 9.06 -0.91 -4.21
CA ALA A 133 8.72 -1.54 -2.95
C ALA A 133 7.56 -2.50 -3.15
N ALA A 134 7.51 -3.60 -2.39
CA ALA A 134 6.34 -4.45 -2.32
C ALA A 134 5.39 -3.90 -1.25
N VAL A 135 4.10 -3.85 -1.54
CA VAL A 135 3.02 -3.50 -0.60
C VAL A 135 2.12 -4.72 -0.47
N HIS A 136 2.22 -5.42 0.64
CA HIS A 136 1.50 -6.67 0.89
C HIS A 136 0.30 -6.44 1.78
N LEU A 137 -0.88 -6.42 1.16
CA LEU A 137 -2.16 -6.18 1.82
C LEU A 137 -2.71 -7.46 2.43
N CYS A 138 -2.89 -7.44 3.75
CA CYS A 138 -3.51 -8.46 4.56
C CYS A 138 -4.80 -7.90 5.16
N ASP A 139 -5.91 -8.60 5.01
CA ASP A 139 -7.19 -8.17 5.60
C ASP A 139 -7.11 -8.17 7.13
N ALA A 140 -7.54 -7.08 7.79
CA ALA A 140 -7.53 -6.99 9.24
C ALA A 140 -8.40 -8.05 9.93
N HIS A 141 -9.34 -8.70 9.23
CA HIS A 141 -10.06 -9.87 9.75
C HIS A 141 -9.13 -11.00 10.24
N TYR A 142 -7.92 -11.10 9.73
CA TYR A 142 -6.99 -12.16 10.15
C TYR A 142 -6.43 -11.96 11.57
N VAL A 143 -6.44 -10.75 12.11
CA VAL A 143 -5.92 -10.49 13.46
C VAL A 143 -6.91 -10.83 14.58
N THR A 144 -8.17 -11.12 14.24
CA THR A 144 -9.21 -11.47 15.22
C THR A 144 -9.15 -12.93 15.70
N ASP A 145 -8.19 -13.72 15.20
CA ASP A 145 -7.96 -15.10 15.61
C ASP A 145 -6.46 -15.40 15.58
N ALA A 146 -5.94 -15.96 16.68
CA ALA A 146 -4.50 -16.21 16.82
C ALA A 146 -3.93 -17.15 15.74
N SER A 147 -4.69 -18.15 15.30
CA SER A 147 -4.23 -19.12 14.29
C SER A 147 -4.19 -18.49 12.89
N LYS A 148 -5.20 -17.67 12.57
CA LYS A 148 -5.23 -16.86 11.34
C LYS A 148 -4.09 -15.85 11.32
N TYR A 149 -3.85 -15.17 12.44
CA TYR A 149 -2.80 -14.18 12.57
C TYR A 149 -1.42 -14.80 12.31
N ILE A 150 -1.08 -15.92 12.98
CA ILE A 150 0.19 -16.63 12.72
C ILE A 150 0.33 -17.06 11.26
N SER A 151 -0.76 -17.51 10.64
CA SER A 151 -0.75 -17.90 9.22
C SER A 151 -0.38 -16.72 8.32
N VAL A 152 -0.90 -15.53 8.61
CA VAL A 152 -0.56 -14.28 7.88
C VAL A 152 0.87 -13.84 8.15
N LEU A 153 1.38 -14.01 9.37
CA LEU A 153 2.78 -13.71 9.69
C LEU A 153 3.75 -14.58 8.87
N MET A 154 3.48 -15.89 8.80
CA MET A 154 4.29 -16.80 7.97
C MET A 154 4.19 -16.46 6.48
N LEU A 155 2.99 -16.15 6.00
CA LEU A 155 2.77 -15.78 4.60
C LEU A 155 3.54 -14.50 4.24
N SER A 156 3.48 -13.49 5.12
CA SER A 156 4.18 -12.22 4.96
C SER A 156 5.69 -12.43 4.98
N LEU A 157 6.23 -13.16 5.96
CA LEU A 157 7.65 -13.50 6.02
C LEU A 157 8.11 -14.23 4.74
N ARG A 158 7.31 -15.18 4.25
CA ARG A 158 7.63 -15.90 3.01
C ARG A 158 7.64 -14.96 1.80
N ALA A 159 6.65 -14.08 1.66
CA ALA A 159 6.59 -13.11 0.56
C ALA A 159 7.77 -12.13 0.61
N MET A 160 8.17 -11.67 1.80
CA MET A 160 9.37 -10.84 2.02
C MET A 160 10.64 -11.51 1.51
N LEU A 161 10.85 -12.77 1.88
CA LEU A 161 12.04 -13.52 1.46
C LEU A 161 12.01 -13.85 -0.03
N HIS A 162 10.83 -14.04 -0.62
CA HIS A 162 10.69 -14.45 -2.01
C HIS A 162 10.87 -13.29 -3.00
N LEU A 163 10.22 -12.14 -2.75
CA LEU A 163 10.24 -10.98 -3.65
C LEU A 163 11.52 -10.15 -3.57
N GLU A 164 12.27 -10.23 -2.47
CA GLU A 164 13.56 -9.55 -2.29
C GLU A 164 13.51 -8.01 -2.52
N LEU A 165 12.34 -7.40 -2.28
CA LEU A 165 12.13 -5.95 -2.33
C LEU A 165 12.06 -5.35 -0.92
N PRO A 166 12.29 -4.03 -0.76
CA PRO A 166 11.77 -3.30 0.39
C PRO A 166 10.28 -3.60 0.52
N HIS A 167 9.88 -4.20 1.64
CA HIS A 167 8.54 -4.78 1.77
C HIS A 167 7.80 -4.11 2.92
N ILE A 168 6.60 -3.60 2.63
CA ILE A 168 5.68 -3.01 3.60
C ILE A 168 4.48 -3.94 3.68
N ASN A 169 4.33 -4.65 4.80
CA ASN A 169 3.08 -5.37 5.06
C ASN A 169 2.06 -4.39 5.60
N VAL A 170 0.81 -4.55 5.20
CA VAL A 170 -0.26 -3.61 5.52
C VAL A 170 -1.48 -4.39 5.98
N LEU A 171 -1.97 -4.10 7.19
CA LEU A 171 -3.29 -4.51 7.64
C LEU A 171 -4.32 -3.57 7.00
N SER A 172 -5.05 -4.07 6.02
CA SER A 172 -6.09 -3.34 5.30
C SER A 172 -7.45 -3.46 5.99
N LYS A 173 -8.35 -2.52 5.70
CA LYS A 173 -9.72 -2.48 6.23
C LYS A 173 -9.78 -2.41 7.74
N VAL A 174 -8.83 -1.68 8.35
CA VAL A 174 -8.81 -1.52 9.82
C VAL A 174 -10.07 -0.84 10.35
N ASP A 175 -10.75 -0.06 9.51
CA ASP A 175 -12.05 0.53 9.77
C ASP A 175 -13.18 -0.50 9.99
N LEU A 176 -12.99 -1.74 9.53
CA LEU A 176 -13.96 -2.83 9.67
C LEU A 176 -13.65 -3.79 10.83
N ILE A 177 -12.54 -3.62 11.56
CA ILE A 177 -12.12 -4.53 12.65
C ILE A 177 -13.25 -4.81 13.64
N THR A 178 -13.93 -3.76 14.11
CA THR A 178 -15.02 -3.89 15.10
C THR A 178 -16.23 -4.66 14.58
N GLN A 179 -16.34 -4.88 13.26
CA GLN A 179 -17.38 -5.71 12.65
C GLN A 179 -16.99 -7.19 12.60
N TYR A 180 -15.69 -7.49 12.64
CA TYR A 180 -15.16 -8.85 12.59
C TYR A 180 -15.12 -9.52 13.98
N GLY A 181 -14.90 -8.73 15.03
CA GLY A 181 -14.92 -9.18 16.41
C GLY A 181 -14.09 -8.27 17.32
N ASP A 182 -14.03 -8.63 18.61
CA ASP A 182 -13.14 -7.98 19.56
C ASP A 182 -11.70 -8.49 19.35
N LEU A 183 -10.72 -7.61 19.59
CA LEU A 183 -9.32 -8.00 19.61
C LEU A 183 -8.91 -8.40 21.02
N ASP A 184 -8.09 -9.45 21.14
CA ASP A 184 -7.52 -9.88 22.43
C ASP A 184 -6.46 -8.90 22.95
N PHE A 185 -5.80 -8.18 22.03
CA PHE A 185 -4.75 -7.21 22.31
C PHE A 185 -4.99 -5.91 21.54
N ASN A 186 -4.21 -4.88 21.89
CA ASN A 186 -4.19 -3.62 21.17
C ASN A 186 -3.56 -3.80 19.77
N LEU A 187 -3.81 -2.85 18.86
CA LEU A 187 -3.28 -2.89 17.49
C LEU A 187 -1.76 -2.88 17.44
N ASP A 188 -1.09 -2.23 18.39
CA ASP A 188 0.37 -2.19 18.49
C ASP A 188 0.98 -3.60 18.53
N PHE A 189 0.38 -4.51 19.31
CA PHE A 189 0.78 -5.92 19.37
C PHE A 189 0.76 -6.59 17.99
N TYR A 190 -0.29 -6.35 17.20
CA TYR A 190 -0.43 -6.96 15.87
C TYR A 190 0.41 -6.27 14.80
N THR A 191 0.72 -4.98 14.97
CA THR A 191 1.54 -4.22 14.00
C THR A 191 3.03 -4.37 14.24
N GLU A 192 3.47 -4.42 15.49
CA GLU A 192 4.89 -4.53 15.85
C GLU A 192 5.39 -5.97 15.81
N VAL A 193 4.48 -6.95 15.97
CA VAL A 193 4.79 -8.39 15.92
C VAL A 193 5.90 -8.76 16.92
N GLN A 194 5.79 -8.24 18.15
CA GLN A 194 6.71 -8.52 19.25
C GLN A 194 6.01 -9.27 20.37
N ASP A 195 6.74 -10.17 21.03
CA ASP A 195 6.29 -10.98 22.16
C ASP A 195 5.03 -11.82 21.85
N LEU A 196 5.11 -12.57 20.74
CA LEU A 196 4.10 -13.52 20.28
C LEU A 196 3.82 -14.63 21.30
N SER A 197 4.63 -14.75 22.36
CA SER A 197 4.41 -15.66 23.47
C SER A 197 3.04 -15.44 24.15
N HIS A 198 2.50 -14.22 24.10
CA HIS A 198 1.15 -13.91 24.59
C HIS A 198 0.03 -14.68 23.89
N LEU A 199 0.27 -15.18 22.67
CA LEU A 199 -0.68 -16.00 21.93
C LEU A 199 -0.75 -17.44 22.45
N GLU A 200 0.14 -17.88 23.35
CA GLU A 200 0.20 -19.26 23.84
C GLU A 200 -1.16 -19.73 24.38
N ASN A 201 -1.83 -18.91 25.20
CA ASN A 201 -3.13 -19.27 25.77
C ASN A 201 -4.22 -19.43 24.71
N ALA A 202 -4.21 -18.60 23.66
CA ALA A 202 -5.15 -18.70 22.56
C ALA A 202 -4.88 -19.93 21.66
N LEU A 203 -3.61 -20.31 21.50
CA LEU A 203 -3.16 -21.40 20.64
C LEU A 203 -3.10 -22.77 21.33
N SER A 204 -3.12 -22.79 22.66
CA SER A 204 -2.96 -23.98 23.50
C SER A 204 -4.25 -24.75 23.76
N SER A 205 -5.36 -24.37 23.13
CA SER A 205 -6.63 -25.14 23.13
C SER A 205 -6.50 -26.54 22.51
N THR A 206 -5.33 -26.87 21.96
CA THR A 206 -5.02 -28.10 21.23
C THR A 206 -3.99 -28.97 21.99
N THR A 207 -3.66 -30.15 21.46
CA THR A 207 -2.68 -31.06 22.06
C THR A 207 -1.31 -30.39 22.34
N PRO A 208 -0.55 -30.83 23.37
CA PRO A 208 0.75 -30.23 23.72
C PRO A 208 1.77 -30.18 22.56
N ARG A 209 1.69 -31.13 21.63
CA ARG A 209 2.54 -31.15 20.42
C ARG A 209 2.23 -29.99 19.48
N TYR A 210 0.96 -29.60 19.37
CA TYR A 210 0.53 -28.49 18.52
C TYR A 210 0.94 -27.15 19.14
N THR A 211 0.80 -27.01 20.46
CA THR A 211 1.33 -25.84 21.19
C THR A 211 2.82 -25.67 20.96
N ALA A 212 3.62 -26.74 21.12
CA ALA A 212 5.05 -26.68 20.88
C ALA A 212 5.42 -26.28 19.44
N LEU A 213 4.63 -26.74 18.45
CA LEU A 213 4.82 -26.33 17.05
C LEU A 213 4.51 -24.84 16.85
N ASN A 214 3.39 -24.35 17.37
CA ASN A 214 3.00 -22.95 17.24
C ASN A 214 4.01 -22.01 17.90
N MET A 215 4.52 -22.38 19.08
CA MET A 215 5.55 -21.58 19.76
C MET A 215 6.88 -21.58 18.99
N ALA A 216 7.25 -22.71 18.36
CA ALA A 216 8.42 -22.74 17.48
C ALA A 216 8.24 -21.86 16.24
N ILE A 217 7.03 -21.79 15.69
CA ILE A 217 6.70 -20.88 14.58
C ILE A 217 6.77 -19.41 15.03
N CYS A 218 6.22 -19.08 16.21
CA CYS A 218 6.30 -17.73 16.77
C CYS A 218 7.75 -17.29 16.96
N SER A 219 8.57 -18.14 17.60
CA SER A 219 10.01 -17.90 17.77
C SER A 219 10.71 -17.67 16.43
N LEU A 220 10.39 -18.46 15.39
CA LEU A 220 10.98 -18.27 14.06
C LEU A 220 10.64 -16.89 13.47
N ILE A 221 9.39 -16.44 13.60
CA ILE A 221 8.95 -15.15 13.08
C ILE A 221 9.67 -14.00 13.80
N GLU A 222 9.75 -14.08 15.12
CA GLU A 222 10.43 -13.08 15.97
C GLU A 222 11.94 -13.05 15.70
N ASP A 223 12.58 -14.22 15.55
CA ASP A 223 14.02 -14.33 15.31
C ASP A 223 14.45 -13.65 14.00
N TYR A 224 13.60 -13.69 12.96
CA TYR A 224 13.85 -12.93 11.73
C TYR A 224 13.69 -11.43 11.95
N GLY A 225 12.75 -11.00 12.81
CA GLY A 225 12.51 -9.59 13.12
C GLY A 225 12.16 -8.72 11.91
N LEU A 226 11.70 -9.33 10.82
CA LEU A 226 11.39 -8.64 9.56
C LEU A 226 9.92 -8.23 9.48
N VAL A 227 9.03 -9.01 10.08
CA VAL A 227 7.59 -8.82 9.90
C VAL A 227 7.12 -7.71 10.82
N GLY A 228 6.55 -6.67 10.22
CA GLY A 228 5.76 -5.64 10.88
C GLY A 228 4.69 -5.16 9.91
N PHE A 229 3.64 -4.52 10.42
CA PHE A 229 2.53 -4.03 9.62
C PHE A 229 2.29 -2.54 9.82
N GLU A 230 2.03 -1.86 8.72
CA GLU A 230 1.33 -0.58 8.72
C GLU A 230 -0.19 -0.81 8.70
N THR A 231 -0.96 0.19 9.11
CA THR A 231 -2.43 0.12 9.10
C THR A 231 -3.02 0.93 7.95
N LEU A 232 -4.10 0.42 7.36
CA LEU A 232 -4.73 1.06 6.22
C LEU A 232 -6.26 1.00 6.28
N ALA A 233 -6.87 2.18 6.27
CA ALA A 233 -8.26 2.39 5.87
C ALA A 233 -8.25 3.24 4.59
N VAL A 234 -8.65 2.65 3.45
CA VAL A 234 -8.50 3.31 2.13
C VAL A 234 -9.35 4.59 2.02
N GLU A 235 -10.50 4.61 2.68
CA GLU A 235 -11.38 5.79 2.74
C GLU A 235 -10.85 6.89 3.67
N ASP A 236 -9.87 6.59 4.52
CA ASP A 236 -9.22 7.57 5.40
C ASP A 236 -8.01 8.21 4.70
N LYS A 237 -8.17 9.48 4.35
CA LYS A 237 -7.11 10.28 3.71
C LYS A 237 -5.81 10.28 4.52
N GLU A 238 -5.88 10.40 5.84
CA GLU A 238 -4.67 10.48 6.67
C GLU A 238 -3.95 9.12 6.72
N SER A 239 -4.70 8.02 6.73
CA SER A 239 -4.15 6.65 6.61
C SER A 239 -3.43 6.46 5.26
N MET A 240 -4.06 6.85 4.15
CA MET A 240 -3.44 6.79 2.82
C MET A 240 -2.19 7.68 2.71
N LEU A 241 -2.21 8.88 3.30
CA LEU A 241 -1.06 9.79 3.32
C LEU A 241 0.11 9.25 4.15
N HIS A 242 -0.18 8.64 5.30
CA HIS A 242 0.83 7.99 6.14
C HIS A 242 1.51 6.85 5.37
N LEU A 243 0.72 5.93 4.80
CA LEU A 243 1.25 4.80 4.04
C LEU A 243 2.06 5.27 2.82
N MET A 244 1.60 6.29 2.10
CA MET A 244 2.38 6.92 1.02
C MET A 244 3.76 7.39 1.51
N ARG A 245 3.85 8.05 2.67
CA ARG A 245 5.13 8.53 3.22
C ARG A 245 6.05 7.38 3.62
N VAL A 246 5.51 6.30 4.20
CA VAL A 246 6.28 5.10 4.55
C VAL A 246 6.86 4.47 3.28
N ILE A 247 6.07 4.34 2.22
CA ILE A 247 6.51 3.78 0.95
C ILE A 247 7.51 4.70 0.24
N ASP A 248 7.29 6.01 0.23
CA ASP A 248 8.22 6.99 -0.34
C ASP A 248 9.58 6.95 0.38
N LYS A 249 9.58 6.68 1.68
CA LYS A 249 10.80 6.47 2.47
C LYS A 249 11.49 5.16 2.08
N ALA A 250 10.74 4.05 2.00
CA ALA A 250 11.27 2.73 1.66
C ALA A 250 11.85 2.66 0.24
N THR A 251 11.15 3.26 -0.73
CA THR A 251 11.62 3.36 -2.12
C THR A 251 12.70 4.42 -2.31
N GLY A 252 12.85 5.34 -1.36
CA GLY A 252 13.72 6.52 -1.45
C GLY A 252 13.19 7.63 -2.36
N CYS A 253 11.91 7.58 -2.75
CA CYS A 253 11.23 8.65 -3.49
C CYS A 253 11.25 9.98 -2.71
N VAL A 254 11.24 9.93 -1.38
CA VAL A 254 11.31 11.11 -0.48
C VAL A 254 12.53 12.01 -0.73
N PHE A 255 13.62 11.47 -1.32
CA PHE A 255 14.84 12.20 -1.59
C PHE A 255 14.87 12.89 -2.96
N VAL A 256 13.86 12.66 -3.80
CA VAL A 256 13.78 13.24 -5.14
C VAL A 256 12.88 14.47 -5.11
N PRO A 257 13.41 15.68 -5.39
CA PRO A 257 12.58 16.88 -5.48
C PRO A 257 11.58 16.72 -6.62
N GLN A 258 10.30 17.00 -6.36
CA GLN A 258 9.31 17.10 -7.43
C GLN A 258 9.57 18.36 -8.25
N ALA A 259 9.44 18.26 -9.57
CA ALA A 259 9.83 19.32 -10.51
C ALA A 259 9.13 20.68 -10.29
N ASN A 260 7.96 20.69 -9.63
CA ASN A 260 7.12 21.89 -9.48
C ASN A 260 6.87 22.35 -8.03
N THR A 261 7.47 21.72 -7.00
CA THR A 261 7.21 22.14 -5.62
C THR A 261 8.06 23.35 -5.25
N GLN A 262 7.41 24.46 -4.89
CA GLN A 262 8.10 25.55 -4.20
C GLN A 262 8.64 24.99 -2.89
N ALA A 263 9.97 25.03 -2.75
CA ALA A 263 10.62 24.55 -1.55
C ALA A 263 10.01 25.27 -0.32
N PRO A 264 9.61 24.55 0.75
CA PRO A 264 9.01 25.18 1.92
C PRO A 264 9.87 26.34 2.44
N PRO A 265 9.26 27.38 3.05
CA PRO A 265 10.00 28.52 3.57
C PRO A 265 11.08 28.05 4.56
N GLY A 266 12.35 28.29 4.20
CA GLY A 266 13.52 27.83 4.97
C GLY A 266 14.36 26.73 4.31
N VAL A 267 13.92 26.15 3.18
CA VAL A 267 14.73 25.18 2.43
C VAL A 267 15.86 25.91 1.70
N VAL A 268 17.09 25.56 2.03
CA VAL A 268 18.27 26.18 1.43
C VAL A 268 18.60 25.53 0.09
N ASN A 269 18.72 26.38 -0.94
CA ASN A 269 18.93 25.97 -2.32
C ASN A 269 20.23 25.13 -2.45
N ALA A 270 20.21 24.00 -3.17
CA ALA A 270 21.37 23.13 -3.34
C ALA A 270 22.57 23.85 -4.01
N ASN A 271 22.31 24.96 -4.71
CA ASN A 271 23.31 25.84 -5.32
C ASN A 271 23.86 26.93 -4.37
N ALA A 272 23.51 26.90 -3.08
CA ALA A 272 24.01 27.83 -2.08
C ALA A 272 25.51 27.61 -1.77
N PRO A 273 26.22 28.63 -1.25
CA PRO A 273 27.60 28.48 -0.78
C PRO A 273 27.73 27.35 0.26
N PRO A 274 28.91 26.70 0.40
CA PRO A 274 29.09 25.51 1.22
C PRO A 274 28.60 25.64 2.68
N SER A 275 28.68 26.84 3.25
CA SER A 275 28.20 27.17 4.61
C SER A 275 26.68 27.25 4.75
N GLN A 276 25.95 27.28 3.64
CA GLN A 276 24.49 27.36 3.56
C GLN A 276 23.89 26.11 2.92
N ARG A 277 24.69 25.22 2.32
CA ARG A 277 24.17 23.95 1.81
C ARG A 277 23.51 23.17 2.95
N PRO A 278 22.32 22.59 2.74
CA PRO A 278 21.71 21.74 3.74
C PRO A 278 22.71 20.62 4.05
N ASN A 279 22.98 20.42 5.35
CA ASN A 279 23.82 19.30 5.76
C ASN A 279 23.14 18.03 5.25
N VAL A 280 23.86 17.28 4.43
CA VAL A 280 23.36 16.04 3.83
C VAL A 280 22.92 15.09 4.96
N ASP A 281 23.66 15.07 6.07
CA ASP A 281 23.29 14.32 7.28
C ASP A 281 21.98 14.80 7.91
N ALA A 282 21.65 16.10 7.83
CA ALA A 282 20.39 16.63 8.37
C ALA A 282 19.19 16.29 7.46
N LEU A 283 19.37 16.28 6.14
CA LEU A 283 18.36 15.80 5.18
C LEU A 283 18.11 14.31 5.37
N PHE A 284 19.17 13.51 5.44
CA PHE A 284 19.06 12.08 5.70
C PHE A 284 18.48 11.80 7.08
N SER A 285 18.90 12.50 8.14
CA SER A 285 18.34 12.34 9.48
C SER A 285 16.85 12.69 9.55
N SER A 286 16.42 13.75 8.87
CA SER A 286 15.01 14.16 8.85
C SER A 286 14.13 13.19 8.06
N ALA A 287 14.61 12.67 6.93
CA ALA A 287 13.91 11.65 6.15
C ALA A 287 13.99 10.24 6.76
N ALA A 288 15.06 9.94 7.51
CA ALA A 288 15.26 8.68 8.21
C ALA A 288 14.50 8.61 9.55
N GLY A 289 14.08 9.75 10.12
CA GLY A 289 13.25 9.80 11.31
C GLY A 289 11.88 9.13 11.14
N SER A 290 11.17 8.91 12.25
CA SER A 290 9.80 8.40 12.25
C SER A 290 8.90 9.29 11.40
N VAL A 291 8.04 8.70 10.57
CA VAL A 291 7.04 9.47 9.83
C VAL A 291 6.12 10.11 10.87
N LYS A 292 6.05 11.44 10.90
CA LYS A 292 5.19 12.19 11.82
C LYS A 292 3.94 12.67 11.08
N GLY A 293 2.79 12.54 11.71
CA GLY A 293 1.53 13.10 11.21
C GLY A 293 0.32 12.50 11.92
N PRO A 294 -0.88 12.97 11.59
CA PRO A 294 -2.10 12.27 12.00
C PRO A 294 -2.03 10.81 11.53
N ARG A 295 -2.51 9.87 12.36
CA ARG A 295 -2.53 8.42 12.04
C ARG A 295 -1.15 7.77 11.86
N SER A 296 -0.04 8.47 12.18
CA SER A 296 1.29 7.86 12.13
C SER A 296 1.61 7.00 13.35
N ASP A 297 0.89 7.23 14.46
CA ASP A 297 0.95 6.38 15.65
C ASP A 297 -0.21 5.40 15.61
N VAL A 298 0.07 4.11 15.75
CA VAL A 298 -0.95 3.06 15.75
C VAL A 298 -1.99 3.26 16.87
N ARG A 299 -1.62 3.93 17.96
CA ARG A 299 -2.54 4.25 19.05
C ARG A 299 -3.62 5.24 18.63
N ASP A 300 -3.29 6.18 17.75
CA ASP A 300 -4.27 7.10 17.17
C ASP A 300 -5.27 6.30 16.30
N VAL A 301 -4.77 5.32 15.54
CA VAL A 301 -5.58 4.44 14.69
C VAL A 301 -6.51 3.59 15.55
N GLN A 302 -6.01 3.03 16.64
CA GLN A 302 -6.82 2.29 17.61
C GLN A 302 -7.91 3.17 18.23
N GLU A 303 -7.57 4.35 18.71
CA GLU A 303 -8.56 5.27 19.30
C GLU A 303 -9.70 5.59 18.30
N ARG A 304 -9.34 5.83 17.03
CA ARG A 304 -10.33 6.19 16.00
C ARG A 304 -11.20 5.04 15.53
N TRP A 305 -10.61 3.87 15.32
CA TRP A 305 -11.31 2.77 14.62
C TRP A 305 -11.84 1.70 15.57
N ILE A 306 -11.33 1.65 16.80
CA ILE A 306 -11.69 0.64 17.79
C ILE A 306 -12.33 1.31 19.01
N ASP A 307 -11.60 2.13 19.76
CA ASP A 307 -12.04 2.55 21.10
C ASP A 307 -13.18 3.59 21.07
N ALA A 308 -13.07 4.61 20.20
CA ALA A 308 -13.98 5.76 20.16
C ALA A 308 -14.59 6.00 18.77
N LYS A 309 -14.81 4.93 18.00
CA LYS A 309 -15.26 5.00 16.59
C LYS A 309 -16.51 5.86 16.37
N GLU A 310 -17.56 5.63 17.16
CA GLU A 310 -18.82 6.38 17.01
C GLU A 310 -18.66 7.87 17.34
N GLU A 311 -17.83 8.20 18.33
CA GLU A 311 -17.57 9.59 18.72
C GLU A 311 -16.83 10.34 17.60
N TRP A 312 -15.80 9.72 17.04
CA TRP A 312 -15.06 10.25 15.91
C TRP A 312 -15.93 10.39 14.66
N ASP A 313 -16.71 9.36 14.30
CA ASP A 313 -17.63 9.41 13.16
C ASP A 313 -18.63 10.56 13.30
N ASN A 314 -19.16 10.79 14.50
CA ASN A 314 -20.08 11.88 14.78
C ASN A 314 -19.38 13.26 14.70
N TRP A 315 -18.15 13.35 15.21
CA TRP A 315 -17.35 14.57 15.14
C TRP A 315 -17.00 14.93 13.70
N GLU A 316 -16.52 13.98 12.89
CA GLU A 316 -16.18 14.18 11.47
C GLU A 316 -17.42 14.61 10.66
N LYS A 317 -18.58 13.97 10.89
CA LYS A 317 -19.86 14.38 10.27
C LYS A 317 -20.24 15.82 10.62
N VAL A 318 -19.89 16.31 11.81
CA VAL A 318 -20.12 17.71 12.18
C VAL A 318 -19.13 18.63 11.49
N GLN A 319 -17.86 18.25 11.38
CA GLN A 319 -16.84 19.03 10.67
C GLN A 319 -17.18 19.16 9.18
N TRP A 320 -17.49 18.06 8.50
CA TRP A 320 -17.89 18.10 7.08
C TRP A 320 -19.11 18.98 6.83
N ARG A 321 -20.10 18.97 7.74
CA ARG A 321 -21.25 19.87 7.65
C ARG A 321 -20.85 21.34 7.75
N LYS A 322 -19.88 21.67 8.61
CA LYS A 322 -19.36 23.04 8.74
C LYS A 322 -18.54 23.45 7.52
N GLU A 323 -17.65 22.58 7.04
CA GLU A 323 -16.84 22.84 5.84
C GLU A 323 -17.71 23.02 4.59
N GLY A 324 -18.72 22.16 4.40
CA GLY A 324 -19.67 22.29 3.30
C GLY A 324 -20.45 23.61 3.34
N GLN A 325 -20.85 24.06 4.54
CA GLN A 325 -21.49 25.38 4.70
C GLN A 325 -20.54 26.54 4.39
N LEU A 326 -19.28 26.45 4.83
CA LEU A 326 -18.26 27.46 4.53
C LEU A 326 -17.97 27.53 3.03
N ALA A 327 -17.79 26.39 2.36
CA ALA A 327 -17.56 26.32 0.92
C ALA A 327 -18.72 26.92 0.12
N GLN A 328 -19.98 26.65 0.51
CA GLN A 328 -21.16 27.26 -0.11
C GLN A 328 -21.20 28.77 0.10
N GLN A 329 -20.84 29.26 1.29
CA GLN A 329 -20.76 30.69 1.56
C GLN A 329 -19.66 31.37 0.75
N GLU A 330 -18.49 30.74 0.59
CA GLU A 330 -17.40 31.24 -0.24
C GLU A 330 -17.80 31.27 -1.72
N GLU A 331 -18.47 30.24 -2.21
CA GLU A 331 -18.97 30.20 -3.58
C GLU A 331 -20.04 31.27 -3.84
N GLN A 332 -20.95 31.48 -2.88
CA GLN A 332 -21.93 32.57 -2.95
C GLN A 332 -21.23 33.95 -2.94
N LYS A 333 -20.25 34.16 -2.06
CA LYS A 333 -19.45 35.40 -2.04
C LYS A 333 -18.68 35.60 -3.35
N ARG A 334 -18.15 34.55 -3.95
CA ARG A 334 -17.47 34.58 -5.25
C ARG A 334 -18.44 34.96 -6.37
N LYS A 335 -19.62 34.34 -6.44
CA LYS A 335 -20.68 34.70 -7.41
C LYS A 335 -21.16 36.14 -7.25
N ILE A 336 -21.27 36.64 -6.01
CA ILE A 336 -21.61 38.06 -5.74
C ILE A 336 -20.50 39.00 -6.22
N ARG A 337 -19.23 38.66 -5.96
CA ARG A 337 -18.07 39.45 -6.45
C ARG A 337 -18.01 39.49 -7.97
N GLU A 338 -18.23 38.36 -8.65
CA GLU A 338 -18.24 38.26 -10.11
C GLU A 338 -19.41 39.07 -10.71
N ARG A 339 -20.60 39.03 -10.08
CA ARG A 339 -21.75 39.82 -10.51
C ARG A 339 -21.57 41.33 -10.34
N ASN A 340 -20.89 41.75 -9.27
CA ASN A 340 -20.59 43.17 -9.04
C ASN A 340 -19.45 43.68 -9.93
N ALA A 341 -18.50 42.82 -10.32
CA ALA A 341 -17.43 43.16 -11.26
C ALA A 341 -17.92 43.29 -12.72
N GLY A 342 -18.99 42.58 -13.09
CA GLY A 342 -19.61 42.65 -14.43
C GLY A 342 -20.67 43.75 -14.62
N GLY A 343 -21.02 44.50 -13.57
CA GLY A 343 -22.06 45.55 -13.61
C GLY A 343 -21.55 46.98 -13.86
N GLY A 344 -20.24 47.16 -14.11
CA GLY A 344 -19.62 48.45 -14.37
C GLY A 344 -19.15 48.58 -15.81
N THR A 345 -20.09 48.78 -16.73
CA THR A 345 -19.86 49.33 -18.08
C THR A 345 -20.92 50.37 -18.38
#